data_AF-A0A6A4LW36-F1
#
_entry.id   AF-A0A6A4LW36-F1
#
_cell.length_a   1.000
_cell.length_b   1.000
_cell.length_c   1.000
_cell.angle_alpha   90.00
_cell.angle_beta   90.00
_cell.angle_gamma   90.00
#
_symmetry.space_group_name_H-M   'P 1'
#
loop_
_entity.id
_entity.type
_entity.pdbx_description
1 polymer ?
#
loop_
_entity_poly.entity_id
_entity_poly.type
_entity_poly.pdbx_seq_one_letter_code
_entity_poly.pdbx_strand_id
1 'polypeptide(L)' 'MVFRTPLVCFIAAAIVCSVSVGVLLADQSLEVHSEALKAFKNSITNDPFGALVDWTDARHHCNWSGISCDPASN' A
#
# COMPACT_ATOMS: atom_id res chain seq x y z
N MET A 1 28.28 23.09 28.49
CA MET A 1 26.93 22.75 27.97
C MET A 1 27.01 21.61 26.95
N VAL A 2 27.47 20.41 27.35
CA VAL A 2 27.79 19.30 26.40
C VAL A 2 26.82 18.09 26.53
N PHE A 3 25.82 18.17 27.41
CA PHE A 3 24.83 17.09 27.61
C PHE A 3 23.59 17.17 26.71
N ARG A 4 23.51 18.16 25.79
CA ARG A 4 22.31 18.37 24.96
C ARG A 4 22.36 17.59 23.63
N THR A 5 23.53 17.17 23.16
CA THR A 5 23.75 16.49 21.88
C THR A 5 23.38 15.00 21.80
N PRO A 6 23.62 14.13 22.82
CA PRO A 6 23.31 12.70 22.67
C PRO A 6 21.80 12.44 22.66
N LEU A 7 21.05 13.16 23.51
CA LEU A 7 19.58 13.09 23.56
C LEU A 7 18.96 13.46 22.20
N VAL A 8 19.49 14.49 21.54
CA VAL A 8 19.00 14.93 20.22
C VAL A 8 19.23 13.85 19.16
N CYS A 9 20.39 13.17 19.18
CA CYS A 9 20.66 12.04 18.28
C CYS A 9 19.73 10.85 18.53
N PHE A 10 19.48 10.50 19.80
CA PHE A 10 18.55 9.42 20.14
C PHE A 10 17.12 9.72 19.71
N ILE A 11 16.66 10.96 19.92
CA ILE A 11 15.34 11.40 19.47
C ILE A 11 15.25 11.36 17.94
N ALA A 12 16.26 11.86 17.23
CA ALA A 12 16.29 11.82 15.77
C ALA A 12 16.27 10.38 15.22
N ALA A 13 17.06 9.47 15.81
CA ALA A 13 17.07 8.06 15.41
C ALA A 13 15.73 7.37 15.66
N ALA A 14 15.08 7.64 16.80
CA ALA A 14 13.76 7.12 17.11
C ALA A 14 12.70 7.59 16.11
N ILE A 15 12.69 8.89 15.78
CA ILE A 15 11.75 9.46 14.79
C ILE A 15 11.97 8.82 13.41
N VAL A 16 13.23 8.73 12.95
CA VAL A 16 13.55 8.11 11.66
C VAL A 16 13.09 6.67 11.61
N CYS A 17 13.33 5.90 12.68
CA CYS A 17 12.89 4.51 12.78
C CYS A 17 11.36 4.37 12.76
N SER A 18 10.64 5.24 13.47
CA SER A 18 9.18 5.24 13.45
C SER A 18 8.61 5.56 12.06
N VAL A 19 9.20 6.54 11.35
CA VAL A 19 8.75 6.91 10.00
C VAL A 19 9.01 5.78 9.01
N SER A 20 10.20 5.17 9.01
CA SER A 20 10.53 4.09 8.08
C SER A 20 9.66 2.85 8.28
N VAL A 21 9.37 2.49 9.53
CA VAL A 21 8.43 1.40 9.86
C VAL A 21 7.02 1.73 9.36
N GLY A 22 6.56 2.97 9.55
CA GLY A 22 5.25 3.41 9.07
C GLY A 22 5.09 3.31 7.55
N VAL A 23 6.12 3.68 6.78
CA VAL A 23 6.12 3.56 5.31
C VAL A 23 6.04 2.10 4.87
N LEU A 24 6.86 1.22 5.45
CA LEU A 24 6.87 -0.21 5.10
C LEU A 24 5.52 -0.90 5.36
N LEU A 25 4.82 -0.52 6.41
CA LEU A 25 3.48 -1.03 6.73
C LEU A 25 2.42 -0.59 5.71
N ALA A 26 2.53 0.63 5.20
CA ALA A 26 1.64 1.15 4.16
C ALA A 26 1.88 0.47 2.81
N ASP A 27 3.14 0.27 2.40
CA ASP A 27 3.45 -0.44 1.15
C ASP A 27 2.94 -1.88 1.17
N GLN A 28 3.14 -2.60 2.29
CA GLN A 28 2.66 -3.97 2.43
C GLN A 28 1.13 -4.06 2.38
N SER A 29 0.40 -3.10 2.95
CA SER A 29 -1.06 -3.13 2.88
C SER A 29 -1.54 -2.95 1.44
N LEU A 30 -0.96 -2.03 0.67
CA LEU A 30 -1.29 -1.82 -0.74
C LEU A 30 -1.02 -3.07 -1.60
N GLU A 31 0.10 -3.75 -1.36
CA GLU A 31 0.44 -4.99 -2.08
C GLU A 31 -0.52 -6.13 -1.75
N VAL A 32 -0.89 -6.31 -0.47
CA VAL A 32 -1.88 -7.31 -0.04
C VAL A 32 -3.25 -7.09 -0.68
N HIS A 33 -3.70 -5.83 -0.81
CA HIS A 33 -4.97 -5.53 -1.46
C HIS A 33 -4.97 -5.90 -2.95
N SER A 34 -3.89 -5.56 -3.67
CA SER A 34 -3.72 -5.89 -5.09
C SER A 34 -3.69 -7.41 -5.31
N GLU A 35 -2.93 -8.14 -4.50
CA GLU A 35 -2.83 -9.60 -4.57
C GLU A 35 -4.17 -10.29 -4.32
N ALA A 36 -4.92 -9.87 -3.30
CA ALA A 36 -6.23 -10.41 -2.99
C ALA A 36 -7.24 -10.22 -4.13
N LEU A 37 -7.25 -9.03 -4.74
CA LEU A 37 -8.10 -8.73 -5.90
C LEU A 37 -7.72 -9.56 -7.13
N LYS A 38 -6.42 -9.78 -7.38
CA LYS A 38 -5.98 -10.68 -8.46
C LYS A 38 -6.38 -12.12 -8.20
N ALA A 39 -6.27 -12.60 -6.97
CA ALA A 39 -6.74 -13.93 -6.60
C ALA A 39 -8.26 -14.07 -6.85
N PHE A 40 -9.04 -13.04 -6.51
CA PHE A 40 -10.46 -12.98 -6.83
C PHE A 40 -10.71 -13.04 -8.34
N LYS A 41 -10.04 -12.20 -9.14
CA LYS A 41 -10.13 -12.24 -10.62
C LYS A 41 -9.83 -13.64 -11.17
N ASN A 42 -8.77 -14.28 -10.69
CA ASN A 42 -8.36 -15.62 -11.14
C ASN A 42 -9.36 -16.73 -10.76
N SER A 43 -10.17 -16.50 -9.73
CA SER A 43 -11.24 -17.44 -9.34
C SER A 43 -12.49 -17.34 -10.22
N ILE A 44 -12.63 -16.26 -11.00
CA ILE A 44 -13.74 -16.06 -11.93
C ILE A 44 -13.35 -16.68 -13.27
N THR A 45 -13.94 -17.82 -13.57
CA THR A 45 -13.64 -18.61 -14.79
C THR A 45 -14.44 -18.16 -16.02
N ASN A 46 -15.51 -17.40 -15.84
CA ASN A 46 -16.35 -16.91 -16.93
C ASN A 46 -16.69 -15.43 -16.72
N ASP A 47 -15.98 -14.56 -17.43
CA ASP A 47 -16.21 -13.11 -17.50
C ASP A 47 -16.66 -12.72 -18.91
N PRO A 48 -17.93 -12.99 -19.30
CA PRO A 48 -18.40 -12.85 -20.67
C PRO A 48 -18.45 -11.39 -21.15
N PHE A 49 -18.41 -10.43 -20.24
CA PHE A 49 -18.44 -9.00 -20.54
C PHE A 49 -17.07 -8.33 -20.37
N GLY A 50 -16.05 -9.07 -19.93
CA GLY A 50 -14.73 -8.52 -19.67
C GLY A 50 -14.74 -7.47 -18.56
N ALA A 51 -15.59 -7.61 -17.55
CA ALA A 51 -15.74 -6.65 -16.46
C ALA A 51 -14.44 -6.47 -15.66
N LEU A 52 -13.55 -7.47 -15.68
CA LEU A 52 -12.27 -7.47 -14.95
C LEU A 52 -11.07 -7.30 -15.88
N VAL A 53 -11.28 -6.89 -17.14
CA VAL A 53 -10.22 -6.84 -18.17
C VAL A 53 -9.11 -5.85 -17.81
N ASP A 54 -9.45 -4.75 -17.15
CA ASP A 54 -8.52 -3.66 -16.80
C ASP A 54 -7.79 -3.87 -15.47
N TRP A 55 -8.14 -4.93 -14.72
CA TRP A 55 -7.45 -5.36 -13.51
C TRP A 55 -6.07 -5.91 -13.88
N THR A 56 -5.07 -5.04 -13.97
CA THR A 56 -3.71 -5.31 -14.46
C THR A 56 -2.67 -4.55 -13.65
N ASP A 57 -1.43 -5.05 -13.67
CA ASP A 57 -0.28 -4.44 -12.99
C ASP A 57 0.17 -3.08 -13.56
N ALA A 58 -0.37 -2.69 -14.71
CA ALA A 58 -0.01 -1.44 -15.37
C ALA A 58 -0.57 -0.19 -14.66
N ARG A 59 -1.57 -0.34 -13.77
CA ARG A 59 -2.23 0.77 -13.06
C ARG A 59 -2.53 0.40 -11.61
N HIS A 60 -2.55 1.40 -10.74
CA HIS A 60 -2.95 1.23 -9.33
C HIS A 60 -4.35 0.61 -9.23
N HIS A 61 -4.53 -0.32 -8.28
CA HIS A 61 -5.74 -1.14 -8.17
C HIS A 61 -7.02 -0.31 -7.91
N CYS A 62 -6.89 0.87 -7.30
CA CYS A 62 -8.00 1.81 -7.13
C CYS A 62 -8.56 2.37 -8.44
N ASN A 63 -7.80 2.28 -9.54
CA ASN A 63 -8.22 2.71 -10.87
C ASN A 63 -8.82 1.58 -11.71
N TRP A 64 -9.00 0.39 -11.12
CA TRP A 64 -9.65 -0.72 -11.80
C TRP A 64 -11.18 -0.57 -11.80
N SER A 65 -11.82 -1.06 -12.85
CA SER A 65 -13.27 -1.01 -13.01
C SER A 65 -13.98 -1.69 -11.84
N GLY A 66 -14.94 -0.99 -11.24
CA GLY A 66 -15.72 -1.48 -10.10
C GLY A 66 -15.03 -1.40 -8.73
N ILE A 67 -13.77 -0.95 -8.67
CA ILE A 67 -13.07 -0.71 -7.40
C ILE A 67 -13.28 0.74 -6.98
N SER A 68 -13.49 0.95 -5.68
CA SER A 68 -13.53 2.27 -5.06
C SER A 68 -12.69 2.21 -3.79
N CYS A 69 -11.68 3.07 -3.72
CA CYS A 69 -10.81 3.19 -2.56
C CYS A 69 -11.24 4.36 -1.69
N ASP A 70 -10.88 4.29 -0.41
CA ASP A 70 -10.96 5.47 0.45
C ASP A 70 -9.93 6.51 -0.03
N PRO A 71 -10.21 7.83 0.03
CA PRO A 71 -9.24 8.86 -0.32
C PRO A 71 -7.92 8.76 0.47
N ALA A 72 -7.93 8.15 1.67
CA ALA A 72 -6.74 7.90 2.47
C ALA A 72 -5.91 6.70 1.99
N SER A 73 -6.45 5.87 1.09
CA SER A 73 -5.83 4.63 0.60
C SER A 73 -5.60 4.62 -0.92
N ASN A 74 -5.62 5.79 -1.57
CA ASN A 74 -5.52 5.95 -3.02
C ASN A 74 -4.14 6.43 -3.50
#